data_AF-A0A2V8RU04-F1
#
_entry.id   AF-A0A2V8RU04-F1
#
_cell.length_a   1.000
_cell.length_b   1.000
_cell.length_c   1.000
_cell.angle_alpha   90.00
_cell.angle_beta   90.00
_cell.angle_gamma   90.00
#
_symmetry.space_group_name_H-M   'P 1'
#
loop_
_entity.id
_entity.type
_entity.pdbx_description
1 polymer ?
#
loop_
_entity_poly.entity_id
_entity_poly.type
_entity_poly.pdbx_seq_one_letter_code
_entity_poly.pdbx_strand_id
1 'polypeptide(L)'
;MALQSTFVLLFLFSIAYTANAQVQMPPDAAPPPLKIISKAEKEQLAAAREVKERTKLSLVLMDARVKVAEQYLPQEQYEMVFRELGGFHALVIDALEYLAKSDTNRDKVLDNFKRFEIGLRTFTLRLELIHREMPPQREYYLRILMREIRDARAKAMEPLFGEIGTKHTSP
;
A
#
# COMPACT_ATOMS: atom_id res chain seq x y z
N MET A 1 -49.40 18.39 41.62
CA MET A 1 -48.70 19.51 40.96
C MET A 1 -47.21 19.15 40.98
N ALA A 2 -46.74 18.39 39.99
CA ALA A 2 -46.16 18.86 38.72
C ALA A 2 -44.88 19.68 38.93
N LEU A 3 -43.72 19.06 38.70
CA LEU A 3 -42.78 19.58 37.69
C LEU A 3 -41.80 18.48 37.25
N GLN A 4 -41.77 18.30 35.93
CA GLN A 4 -40.94 17.37 35.18
C GLN A 4 -39.48 17.82 35.18
N SER A 5 -38.54 16.87 35.18
CA SER A 5 -37.16 17.12 34.71
C SER A 5 -36.62 15.85 34.08
N THR A 6 -37.09 15.58 32.87
CA THR A 6 -36.49 14.61 31.95
C THR A 6 -35.41 15.32 31.14
N PHE A 7 -34.15 15.13 31.52
CA PHE A 7 -33.00 15.56 30.73
C PHE A 7 -32.67 14.43 29.74
N VAL A 8 -33.25 14.49 28.54
CA VAL A 8 -32.95 13.54 27.45
C VAL A 8 -31.74 14.06 26.69
N LEU A 9 -30.58 13.48 26.97
CA LEU A 9 -29.34 13.73 26.21
C LEU A 9 -29.37 12.87 24.94
N LEU A 10 -29.83 13.45 23.82
CA LEU A 10 -29.77 12.84 22.49
C LEU A 10 -28.32 12.88 21.97
N PHE A 11 -27.57 11.81 22.24
CA PHE A 11 -26.28 11.56 21.59
C PHE A 11 -26.55 11.05 20.17
N LEU A 12 -26.64 11.97 19.20
CA LEU A 12 -26.63 11.63 17.78
C LEU A 12 -25.24 11.11 17.40
N PHE A 13 -25.06 9.79 17.46
CA PHE A 13 -23.91 9.12 16.86
C PHE A 13 -24.01 9.31 15.34
N SER A 14 -23.21 10.22 14.79
CA SER A 14 -22.97 10.30 13.34
C SER A 14 -22.29 9.01 12.90
N ILE A 15 -23.08 8.08 12.37
CA ILE A 15 -22.56 6.92 11.64
C ILE A 15 -21.87 7.49 10.40
N ALA A 16 -20.54 7.57 10.43
CA ALA A 16 -19.74 7.85 9.26
C ALA A 16 -19.92 6.70 8.28
N TYR A 17 -20.80 6.87 7.29
CA TYR A 17 -20.86 5.98 6.14
C TYR A 17 -19.56 6.13 5.36
N THR A 18 -18.60 5.22 5.55
CA THR A 18 -17.51 5.02 4.60
C THR A 18 -18.09 4.32 3.38
N ALA A 19 -18.65 5.09 2.45
CA ALA A 19 -19.02 4.58 1.14
C ALA A 19 -17.73 4.17 0.40
N ASN A 20 -17.45 2.87 0.36
CA ASN A 20 -16.46 2.30 -0.56
C ASN A 20 -17.03 2.42 -1.97
N ALA A 21 -16.82 3.57 -2.61
CA ALA A 21 -17.11 3.74 -4.03
C ALA A 21 -16.26 2.73 -4.81
N GLN A 22 -16.88 1.67 -5.31
CA GLN A 22 -16.26 0.78 -6.28
C GLN A 22 -15.90 1.63 -7.50
N VAL A 23 -14.60 1.78 -7.78
CA VAL A 23 -14.12 2.58 -8.90
C VAL A 23 -14.33 1.74 -10.14
N GLN A 24 -15.49 1.92 -10.78
CA GLN A 24 -15.76 1.35 -12.09
C GLN A 24 -14.69 1.83 -13.06
N MET A 25 -14.14 0.89 -13.82
CA MET A 25 -13.18 1.21 -14.88
C MET A 25 -13.90 2.04 -15.95
N PRO A 26 -13.40 3.26 -16.25
CA PRO A 26 -13.92 4.04 -17.37
C PRO A 26 -13.86 3.22 -18.68
N PRO A 27 -14.84 3.34 -19.58
CA PRO A 27 -14.84 2.60 -20.84
C PRO A 27 -13.60 2.85 -21.72
N ASP A 28 -12.98 4.01 -21.59
CA ASP A 28 -11.81 4.48 -22.32
C ASP A 28 -10.50 4.34 -21.53
N ALA A 29 -10.53 3.70 -20.35
CA ALA A 29 -9.33 3.51 -19.54
C ALA A 29 -8.36 2.53 -20.21
N ALA A 30 -7.08 2.88 -20.20
CA ALA A 30 -6.02 1.98 -20.58
C ALA A 30 -6.04 0.73 -19.66
N PRO A 31 -5.74 -0.46 -20.20
CA PRO A 31 -5.65 -1.66 -19.39
C PRO A 31 -4.57 -1.50 -18.31
N PRO A 32 -4.75 -2.09 -17.11
CA PRO A 32 -3.73 -2.06 -16.09
C PRO A 32 -2.47 -2.80 -16.57
N PRO A 33 -1.26 -2.34 -16.21
CA PRO A 33 -0.03 -3.00 -16.58
C PRO A 33 0.08 -4.36 -15.91
N LEU A 34 0.87 -5.24 -16.53
CA LEU A 34 1.21 -6.53 -15.96
C LEU A 34 2.08 -6.32 -14.70
N LYS A 35 1.67 -6.95 -13.60
CA LYS A 35 2.41 -6.93 -12.33
C LYS A 35 3.50 -8.01 -12.37
N ILE A 36 4.67 -7.70 -12.93
CA ILE A 36 5.77 -8.67 -13.13
C ILE A 36 7.05 -8.21 -12.43
N ILE A 37 7.58 -9.06 -11.56
CA ILE A 37 8.97 -8.97 -11.08
C ILE A 37 9.88 -9.66 -12.09
N SER A 38 10.94 -8.99 -12.53
CA SER A 38 11.89 -9.57 -13.49
C SER A 38 12.62 -10.77 -12.90
N LYS A 39 13.16 -11.63 -13.77
CA LYS A 39 13.95 -12.80 -13.33
C LYS A 39 15.14 -12.40 -12.45
N ALA A 40 15.87 -11.35 -12.85
CA ALA A 40 17.03 -10.86 -12.10
C ALA A 40 16.64 -10.35 -10.71
N GLU A 41 15.53 -9.60 -10.58
CA GLU A 41 15.05 -9.15 -9.26
C GLU A 41 14.61 -10.33 -8.39
N LYS A 42 13.92 -11.33 -8.96
CA LYS A 42 13.55 -12.54 -8.22
C LYS A 42 14.79 -13.28 -7.69
N GLU A 43 15.83 -13.40 -8.50
CA GLU A 43 17.10 -14.00 -8.10
C GLU A 43 17.78 -13.21 -6.98
N GLN A 44 17.81 -11.88 -7.07
CA GLN A 44 18.34 -11.01 -6.02
C GLN A 44 17.55 -11.16 -4.70
N LEU A 45 16.22 -11.16 -4.77
CA LEU A 45 15.35 -11.33 -3.61
C LEU A 45 15.49 -12.74 -2.99
N ALA A 46 15.68 -13.77 -3.81
CA ALA A 46 15.93 -15.13 -3.34
C ALA A 46 17.31 -15.30 -2.67
N ALA A 47 18.30 -14.51 -3.09
CA ALA A 47 19.63 -14.50 -2.49
C ALA A 47 19.66 -13.83 -1.10
N ALA A 48 18.76 -12.88 -0.83
CA ALA A 48 18.62 -12.24 0.48
C ALA A 48 17.90 -13.17 1.48
N ARG A 49 18.68 -13.88 2.29
CA ARG A 49 18.16 -14.91 3.23
C ARG A 49 17.56 -14.32 4.50
N GLU A 50 18.14 -13.23 4.99
CA GLU A 50 17.67 -12.57 6.20
C GLU A 50 16.49 -11.65 5.91
N VAL A 51 15.44 -11.72 6.73
CA VAL A 51 14.21 -10.93 6.56
C VAL A 51 14.53 -9.44 6.41
N LYS A 52 15.41 -8.93 7.26
CA LYS A 52 15.86 -7.53 7.25
C LYS A 52 16.54 -7.12 5.95
N GLU A 53 17.39 -7.99 5.41
CA GLU A 53 18.11 -7.73 4.17
C GLU A 53 17.14 -7.74 2.98
N ARG A 54 16.25 -8.74 2.94
CA ARG A 54 15.26 -8.84 1.88
C ARG A 54 14.28 -7.67 1.90
N THR A 55 13.78 -7.24 3.06
CA THR A 55 12.91 -6.05 3.16
C THR A 55 13.59 -4.79 2.64
N LYS A 56 14.87 -4.58 2.99
CA LYS A 56 15.64 -3.43 2.47
C LYS A 56 15.81 -3.53 0.95
N LEU A 57 16.17 -4.71 0.45
CA LEU A 57 16.35 -4.94 -0.98
C LEU A 57 15.05 -4.69 -1.75
N SER A 58 13.91 -5.18 -1.26
CA SER A 58 12.60 -4.90 -1.85
C SER A 58 12.35 -3.40 -1.98
N LEU A 59 12.62 -2.60 -0.93
CA LEU A 59 12.46 -1.15 -0.98
C LEU A 59 13.42 -0.46 -1.96
N VAL A 60 14.66 -0.96 -2.09
CA VAL A 60 15.63 -0.45 -3.08
C VAL A 60 15.17 -0.74 -4.51
N LEU A 61 14.68 -1.95 -4.77
CA LEU A 61 14.14 -2.31 -6.08
C LEU A 61 12.89 -1.50 -6.42
N MET A 62 12.00 -1.28 -5.46
CA MET A 62 10.85 -0.39 -5.61
C MET A 62 11.27 1.03 -5.98
N ASP A 63 12.25 1.59 -5.27
CA ASP A 63 12.77 2.92 -5.55
C ASP A 63 13.34 3.03 -6.97
N ALA A 64 14.11 2.02 -7.39
CA ALA A 64 14.67 1.95 -8.73
C ALA A 64 13.56 1.96 -9.80
N ARG A 65 12.49 1.18 -9.61
CA ARG A 65 11.33 1.16 -10.53
C ARG A 65 10.65 2.52 -10.64
N VAL A 66 10.32 3.15 -9.50
CA VAL A 66 9.69 4.49 -9.51
C VAL A 66 10.62 5.53 -10.13
N LYS A 67 11.92 5.45 -9.87
CA LYS A 67 12.91 6.38 -10.44
C LYS A 67 13.00 6.27 -11.96
N VAL A 68 12.96 5.06 -12.50
CA VAL A 68 12.94 4.85 -13.95
C VAL A 68 11.60 5.32 -14.54
N ALA A 69 10.48 5.07 -13.85
CA ALA A 69 9.18 5.59 -14.24
C ALA A 69 9.18 7.13 -14.37
N GLU A 70 9.77 7.83 -13.40
CA GLU A 70 9.93 9.29 -13.41
C GLU A 70 10.82 9.79 -14.57
N GLN A 71 11.78 8.99 -15.04
CA GLN A 71 12.63 9.37 -16.18
C GLN A 71 11.89 9.31 -17.53
N TYR A 72 10.93 8.41 -17.66
CA TYR A 72 10.11 8.26 -18.87
C TYR A 72 8.96 9.27 -18.94
N LEU A 73 8.59 9.85 -17.80
CA LEU A 73 7.44 10.75 -17.68
C LEU A 73 7.56 12.02 -18.54
N PRO A 74 8.68 12.79 -18.51
CA PRO A 74 8.83 13.99 -19.36
C PRO A 74 8.96 13.69 -20.85
N GLN A 75 9.19 12.42 -21.20
CA GLN A 75 9.32 11.95 -22.59
C GLN A 75 7.99 11.43 -23.14
N GLU A 76 6.91 11.53 -22.35
CA GLU A 76 5.58 11.02 -22.67
C GLU A 76 5.56 9.53 -23.02
N GLN A 77 6.57 8.78 -22.56
CA GLN A 77 6.68 7.33 -22.79
C GLN A 77 5.83 6.56 -21.77
N TYR A 78 4.52 6.81 -21.78
CA TYR A 78 3.59 6.32 -20.76
C TYR A 78 3.52 4.79 -20.66
N GLU A 79 3.72 4.07 -21.76
CA GLU A 79 3.83 2.60 -21.73
C GLU A 79 5.02 2.12 -20.89
N MET A 80 6.14 2.83 -20.96
CA MET A 80 7.32 2.52 -20.17
C MET A 80 7.09 2.89 -18.70
N VAL A 81 6.45 4.03 -18.43
CA VAL A 81 6.02 4.39 -17.07
C VAL A 81 5.15 3.28 -16.47
N PHE A 82 4.15 2.80 -17.21
CA PHE A 82 3.23 1.75 -16.76
C PHE A 82 3.92 0.42 -16.52
N ARG A 83 4.87 0.04 -17.38
CA ARG A 83 5.69 -1.16 -17.18
C ARG A 83 6.45 -1.09 -15.86
N GLU A 84 7.10 0.05 -15.57
CA GLU A 84 7.86 0.22 -14.33
C GLU A 84 6.95 0.26 -13.10
N LEU A 85 5.80 0.93 -13.18
CA LEU A 85 4.81 0.95 -12.10
C LEU A 85 4.18 -0.43 -11.84
N GLY A 86 3.98 -1.23 -12.89
CA GLY A 86 3.57 -2.64 -12.77
C GLY A 86 4.60 -3.48 -12.02
N GLY A 87 5.89 -3.30 -12.32
CA GLY A 87 6.99 -3.94 -11.60
C GLY A 87 7.10 -3.49 -10.14
N PHE A 88 7.02 -2.18 -9.89
CA PHE A 88 6.96 -1.61 -8.54
C PHE A 88 5.83 -2.24 -7.73
N HIS A 89 4.62 -2.29 -8.29
CA HIS A 89 3.46 -2.87 -7.65
C HIS A 89 3.66 -4.37 -7.34
N ALA A 90 4.22 -5.13 -8.28
CA ALA A 90 4.53 -6.55 -8.05
C ALA A 90 5.50 -6.75 -6.88
N LEU A 91 6.53 -5.90 -6.75
CA LEU A 91 7.45 -5.92 -5.62
C LEU A 91 6.75 -5.62 -4.28
N VAL A 92 5.75 -4.73 -4.26
CA VAL A 92 5.00 -4.41 -3.04
C VAL A 92 4.23 -5.62 -2.55
N ILE A 93 3.58 -6.34 -3.47
CA ILE A 93 2.86 -7.57 -3.18
C ILE A 93 3.82 -8.65 -2.67
N ASP A 94 4.94 -8.89 -3.37
CA ASP A 94 5.94 -9.90 -2.95
C ASP A 94 6.51 -9.61 -1.56
N ALA A 95 6.86 -8.35 -1.29
CA ALA A 95 7.42 -7.96 0.00
C ALA A 95 6.44 -8.18 1.16
N LEU A 96 5.16 -7.81 0.98
CA LEU A 96 4.12 -8.07 1.99
C LEU A 96 3.90 -9.56 2.21
N GLU A 97 3.79 -10.34 1.14
CA GLU A 97 3.62 -11.79 1.25
C GLU A 97 4.81 -12.45 1.94
N TYR A 98 6.03 -12.02 1.62
CA TYR A 98 7.24 -12.53 2.26
C TYR A 98 7.27 -12.19 3.75
N LEU A 99 6.96 -10.94 4.12
CA LEU A 99 6.92 -10.53 5.53
C LEU A 99 5.86 -11.30 6.32
N ALA A 100 4.67 -11.48 5.76
CA ALA A 100 3.60 -12.26 6.38
C ALA A 100 3.99 -13.74 6.57
N LYS A 101 4.71 -14.34 5.63
CA LYS A 101 5.21 -15.73 5.74
C LYS A 101 6.40 -15.87 6.69
N SER A 102 7.13 -14.78 6.94
CA SER A 102 8.35 -14.79 7.76
C SER A 102 8.08 -14.57 9.26
N ASP A 103 6.80 -14.46 9.66
CA ASP A 103 6.34 -14.18 11.03
C ASP A 103 6.55 -15.35 12.01
N THR A 104 7.83 -15.65 12.26
CA THR A 104 8.29 -16.70 13.18
C THR A 104 8.98 -16.12 14.42
N ASN A 105 9.55 -14.92 14.31
CA ASN A 105 10.15 -14.16 15.40
C ASN A 105 9.50 -12.77 15.45
N ARG A 106 8.53 -12.64 16.36
CA ARG A 106 7.63 -11.49 16.46
C ARG A 106 8.39 -10.15 16.43
N ASP A 107 9.34 -9.93 17.33
CA ASP A 107 10.03 -8.63 17.44
C ASP A 107 10.79 -8.23 16.17
N LYS A 108 11.55 -9.17 15.58
CA LYS A 108 12.30 -8.91 14.35
C LYS A 108 11.38 -8.66 13.15
N VAL A 109 10.24 -9.34 13.12
CA VAL A 109 9.28 -9.23 12.02
C VAL A 109 8.48 -7.93 12.13
N LEU A 110 8.08 -7.51 13.33
CA LEU A 110 7.46 -6.21 13.59
C LEU A 110 8.35 -5.04 13.16
N ASP A 111 9.64 -5.09 13.46
CA ASP A 111 10.60 -4.08 13.01
C ASP A 111 10.68 -3.97 11.49
N ASN A 112 10.57 -5.10 10.77
CA ASN A 112 10.61 -5.11 9.32
C ASN A 112 9.28 -4.69 8.69
N PHE A 113 8.14 -5.02 9.30
CA PHE A 113 6.84 -4.47 8.93
C PHE A 113 6.81 -2.95 9.07
N LYS A 114 7.29 -2.43 10.21
CA LYS A 114 7.43 -0.98 10.44
C LYS A 114 8.36 -0.33 9.42
N ARG A 115 9.52 -0.94 9.16
CA ARG A 115 10.46 -0.46 8.12
C ARG A 115 9.80 -0.40 6.76
N PHE A 116 9.04 -1.43 6.41
CA PHE A 116 8.36 -1.53 5.13
C PHE A 116 7.27 -0.47 5.00
N GLU A 117 6.43 -0.26 6.01
CA GLU A 117 5.42 0.81 6.02
C GLU A 117 6.04 2.20 5.83
N ILE A 118 7.09 2.51 6.60
CA ILE A 118 7.79 3.79 6.51
C ILE A 118 8.38 3.98 5.10
N GLY A 119 8.96 2.91 4.53
CA GLY A 119 9.45 2.91 3.15
C GLY A 119 8.34 3.16 2.13
N LEU A 120 7.19 2.49 2.26
CA LEU A 120 6.06 2.71 1.36
C LEU A 120 5.53 4.15 1.39
N ARG A 121 5.55 4.78 2.56
CA ARG A 121 5.15 6.19 2.72
C ARG A 121 5.98 7.14 1.85
N THR A 122 7.26 6.85 1.60
CA THR A 122 8.10 7.73 0.77
C THR A 122 7.69 7.73 -0.70
N PHE A 123 6.98 6.70 -1.17
CA PHE A 123 6.53 6.63 -2.56
C PHE A 123 5.21 7.36 -2.81
N THR A 124 4.43 7.68 -1.78
CA THR A 124 3.11 8.31 -1.94
C THR A 124 3.17 9.62 -2.73
N LEU A 125 4.07 10.54 -2.35
CA LEU A 125 4.21 11.83 -3.03
C LEU A 125 4.71 11.68 -4.48
N ARG A 126 5.61 10.71 -4.72
CA ARG A 126 6.16 10.45 -6.06
C ARG A 126 5.10 9.90 -7.00
N LEU A 127 4.28 8.97 -6.54
CA LEU A 127 3.15 8.43 -7.31
C LEU A 127 2.09 9.51 -7.58
N GLU A 128 1.87 10.44 -6.64
CA GLU A 128 0.99 11.59 -6.86
C GLU A 128 1.50 12.52 -7.96
N LEU A 129 2.82 12.77 -8.00
CA LEU A 129 3.43 13.57 -9.08
C LEU A 129 3.25 12.88 -10.44
N ILE A 130 3.56 11.59 -10.53
CA ILE A 130 3.34 10.82 -11.76
C ILE A 130 1.87 10.88 -12.17
N HIS A 131 0.93 10.70 -11.23
CA HIS A 131 -0.52 10.78 -11.52
C HIS A 131 -0.93 12.13 -12.11
N ARG A 132 -0.38 13.24 -11.62
CA ARG A 132 -0.74 14.59 -12.10
C ARG A 132 -0.31 14.87 -13.53
N GLU A 133 0.74 14.20 -14.00
CA GLU A 133 1.28 14.36 -15.35
C GLU A 133 0.72 13.32 -16.34
N MET A 134 -0.12 12.38 -15.86
CA MET A 134 -0.70 11.35 -16.72
C MET A 134 -1.90 11.87 -17.52
N PRO A 135 -2.09 11.38 -18.76
CA PRO A 135 -3.33 11.63 -19.49
C PRO A 135 -4.52 10.91 -18.82
N PRO A 136 -5.75 11.44 -18.92
CA PRO A 136 -6.93 10.93 -18.22
C PRO A 136 -7.20 9.44 -18.40
N GLN A 137 -6.95 8.90 -19.61
CA GLN A 137 -7.17 7.48 -19.94
C GLN A 137 -6.29 6.54 -19.11
N ARG A 138 -5.17 7.04 -18.57
CA ARG A 138 -4.19 6.26 -17.81
C ARG A 138 -4.30 6.48 -16.29
N GLU A 139 -4.99 7.51 -15.86
CA GLU A 139 -5.12 7.81 -14.42
C GLU A 139 -5.82 6.71 -13.62
N TYR A 140 -6.73 5.96 -14.25
CA TYR A 140 -7.50 4.91 -13.56
C TYR A 140 -6.58 3.93 -12.82
N TYR A 141 -5.57 3.39 -13.49
CA TYR A 141 -4.64 2.46 -12.88
C TYR A 141 -3.86 3.11 -11.74
N LEU A 142 -3.39 4.35 -11.89
CA LEU A 142 -2.62 5.02 -10.84
C LEU A 142 -3.46 5.27 -9.58
N ARG A 143 -4.76 5.59 -9.72
CA ARG A 143 -5.67 5.69 -8.57
C ARG A 143 -5.81 4.36 -7.83
N ILE A 144 -5.89 3.25 -8.57
CA ILE A 144 -5.93 1.90 -8.00
C ILE A 144 -4.61 1.59 -7.29
N LEU A 145 -3.47 1.81 -7.95
CA LEU A 145 -2.15 1.61 -7.36
C LEU A 145 -1.98 2.42 -6.07
N MET A 146 -2.29 3.72 -6.08
CA MET A 146 -2.18 4.56 -4.89
C MET A 146 -3.07 4.08 -3.74
N ARG A 147 -4.27 3.54 -4.04
CA ARG A 147 -5.11 2.88 -3.03
C ARG A 147 -4.42 1.63 -2.51
N GLU A 148 -3.96 0.74 -3.37
CA GLU A 148 -3.29 -0.51 -2.97
C GLU A 148 -2.02 -0.22 -2.14
N ILE A 149 -1.30 0.89 -2.39
CA ILE A 149 -0.19 1.33 -1.53
C ILE A 149 -0.69 1.76 -0.15
N ARG A 150 -1.81 2.48 -0.05
CA ARG A 150 -2.41 2.81 1.25
C ARG A 150 -2.86 1.55 1.99
N ASP A 151 -3.48 0.61 1.30
CA ASP A 151 -3.94 -0.66 1.87
C ASP A 151 -2.75 -1.52 2.31
N ALA A 152 -1.68 -1.56 1.50
CA ALA A 152 -0.43 -2.23 1.83
C ALA A 152 0.22 -1.66 3.10
N ARG A 153 0.20 -0.33 3.28
CA ARG A 153 0.67 0.34 4.49
C ARG A 153 -0.20 -0.01 5.69
N ALA A 154 -1.52 0.02 5.55
CA ALA A 154 -2.44 -0.38 6.61
C ALA A 154 -2.17 -1.83 7.04
N LYS A 155 -2.04 -2.75 6.07
CA LYS A 155 -1.72 -4.16 6.30
C LYS A 155 -0.36 -4.35 6.98
N ALA A 156 0.65 -3.56 6.60
CA ALA A 156 1.96 -3.61 7.26
C ALA A 156 1.92 -3.12 8.72
N MET A 157 0.90 -2.35 9.11
CA MET A 157 0.71 -1.90 10.49
C MET A 157 -0.08 -2.90 11.35
N GLU A 158 -0.90 -3.77 10.76
CA GLU A 158 -1.75 -4.72 11.51
C GLU A 158 -0.97 -5.53 12.57
N PRO A 159 0.22 -6.10 12.26
CA PRO A 159 0.97 -6.88 13.25
C PRO A 159 1.43 -6.06 14.47
N LEU A 160 1.63 -4.74 14.30
CA LEU A 160 2.10 -3.84 15.37
C LEU A 160 1.04 -3.63 16.47
N PHE A 161 -0.23 -3.96 16.20
CA PHE A 161 -1.35 -3.67 17.09
C PHE A 161 -2.01 -4.91 17.72
N GLY A 162 -1.40 -6.09 17.58
CA GLY A 162 -1.98 -7.39 17.96
C GLY A 162 -2.35 -7.62 19.44
N GLU A 163 -2.29 -6.61 20.32
CA GLU A 163 -2.62 -6.72 21.76
C GLU A 163 -3.59 -5.67 22.31
N ILE A 164 -4.21 -4.82 21.47
CA ILE A 164 -5.15 -3.82 21.99
C ILE A 164 -6.54 -4.43 22.35
N GLY A 165 -6.78 -5.71 22.01
CA GLY A 165 -8.11 -6.35 22.11
C GLY A 165 -8.30 -7.50 23.10
N THR A 166 -7.27 -8.01 23.79
CA THR A 166 -7.44 -9.17 24.69
C THR A 166 -6.68 -9.00 26.01
N LYS A 167 -7.19 -8.12 26.89
CA LYS A 167 -6.99 -8.29 28.34
C LYS A 167 -8.31 -8.73 28.96
N HIS A 168 -8.29 -9.96 29.46
CA HIS A 168 -9.19 -10.59 30.43
C HIS A 168 -10.28 -9.69 31.07
N THR A 169 -11.54 -10.09 30.86
CA THR A 169 -12.47 -10.30 31.98
C THR A 169 -13.43 -11.43 31.59
N SER A 170 -13.11 -12.65 31.99
CA SER A 170 -14.13 -13.69 32.21
C SER A 170 -14.12 -13.97 33.71
N PRO A 171 -15.28 -13.95 34.38
CA PRO A 171 -15.42 -14.40 35.77
C PRO A 171 -15.21 -15.92 35.89
#